data_AF-A0A2E1IRX9-F1
#
_entry.id   AF-A0A2E1IRX9-F1
#
_cell.length_a   1.000
_cell.length_b   1.000
_cell.length_c   1.000
_cell.angle_alpha   90.00
_cell.angle_beta   90.00
_cell.angle_gamma   90.00
#
_symmetry.space_group_name_H-M   'P 1'
#
loop_
_entity.id
_entity.type
_entity.pdbx_description
1 polymer ?
#
loop_
_entity_poly.entity_id
_entity_poly.type
_entity_poly.pdbx_seq_one_letter_code
_entity_poly.pdbx_strand_id
1 'polypeptide(L)'
;KNLSVFNGRGGQEIIDNFLAGCKGIIPSLEGTDIFIKIYKLLERKKISEARKVYKKILPSIVFSMQSIDSLTCYGKRICAYRMGVKKIYDRSPSLRPSKFGTNLAKQFADDLGKF
;
A
#
# COMPACT_ATOMS: atom_id res chain seq x y z
N LYS A 1 21.73 15.80 -17.98
CA LYS A 1 21.58 14.49 -17.28
C LYS A 1 20.10 14.27 -16.99
N ASN A 2 19.52 13.14 -17.41
CA ASN A 2 18.12 12.82 -17.16
C ASN A 2 17.98 12.14 -15.79
N LEU A 3 17.60 12.91 -14.76
CA LEU A 3 17.28 12.38 -13.44
C LEU A 3 15.83 11.90 -13.42
N SER A 4 15.59 10.69 -12.92
CA SER A 4 14.24 10.17 -12.68
C SER A 4 13.98 10.15 -11.17
N VAL A 5 12.83 10.68 -10.76
CA VAL A 5 12.43 10.78 -9.36
C VAL A 5 11.32 9.77 -9.06
N PHE A 6 11.51 9.00 -8.00
CA PHE A 6 10.55 8.03 -7.48
C PHE A 6 10.28 8.33 -6.00
N ASN A 7 9.01 8.43 -5.61
CA ASN A 7 8.66 8.64 -4.21
C ASN A 7 8.72 7.32 -3.42
N GLY A 8 9.36 7.33 -2.25
CA GLY A 8 9.60 6.15 -1.42
C GLY A 8 8.56 5.84 -0.34
N ARG A 9 7.42 6.52 -0.29
CA ARG A 9 6.45 6.44 0.82
C ARG A 9 5.33 5.44 0.56
N GLY A 10 5.65 4.28 -0.01
CA GLY A 10 4.69 3.18 -0.17
C GLY A 10 3.48 3.50 -1.06
N GLY A 11 3.56 4.52 -1.92
CA GLY A 11 2.43 4.97 -2.74
C GLY A 11 1.43 5.88 -2.02
N GLN A 12 1.73 6.35 -0.81
CA GLN A 12 0.88 7.25 -0.04
C GLN A 12 0.50 8.50 -0.85
N GLU A 13 1.43 9.12 -1.58
CA GLU A 13 1.12 10.30 -2.39
C GLU A 13 1.06 10.00 -3.89
N ILE A 14 0.71 8.76 -4.31
CA ILE A 14 0.79 8.33 -5.72
C ILE A 14 0.15 9.33 -6.69
N ILE A 15 -1.04 9.86 -6.38
CA ILE A 15 -1.73 10.81 -7.25
C ILE A 15 -0.90 12.09 -7.43
N ASP A 16 -0.52 12.72 -6.32
CA ASP A 16 0.13 14.03 -6.34
C ASP A 16 1.58 13.92 -6.84
N ASN A 17 2.27 12.81 -6.56
CA ASN A 17 3.60 12.51 -7.10
C ASN A 17 3.62 12.51 -8.63
N PHE A 18 2.67 11.80 -9.26
CA PHE A 18 2.59 11.76 -10.73
C PHE A 18 2.18 13.12 -11.31
N LEU A 19 1.27 13.85 -10.66
CA LEU A 19 0.90 15.21 -11.09
C LEU A 19 2.06 16.21 -10.96
N ALA A 20 2.94 16.02 -9.98
CA ALA A 20 4.16 16.81 -9.79
C ALA A 20 5.32 16.41 -10.72
N GLY A 21 5.16 15.36 -11.54
CA GLY A 21 6.15 14.93 -12.52
C GLY A 21 7.09 13.80 -12.05
N CYS A 22 6.82 13.13 -10.93
CA CYS A 22 7.56 11.93 -10.55
C CYS A 22 7.41 10.86 -11.64
N LYS A 23 8.48 10.10 -11.87
CA LYS A 23 8.50 8.98 -12.82
C LYS A 23 7.89 7.70 -12.24
N GLY A 24 7.71 7.65 -10.93
CA GLY A 24 6.99 6.57 -10.28
C GLY A 24 6.99 6.65 -8.76
N ILE A 25 6.69 5.50 -8.16
CA ILE A 25 6.69 5.30 -6.71
C ILE A 25 7.43 4.00 -6.38
N ILE A 26 7.85 3.86 -5.13
CA ILE A 26 8.19 2.59 -4.51
C ILE A 26 6.95 2.15 -3.72
N PRO A 27 6.14 1.20 -4.26
CA PRO A 27 4.85 0.85 -3.68
C PRO A 27 4.99 -0.01 -2.43
N SER A 28 3.98 0.06 -1.54
CA SER A 28 3.82 -0.97 -0.51
C SER A 28 3.27 -2.26 -1.12
N LEU A 29 3.67 -3.40 -0.54
CA LEU A 29 3.38 -4.71 -1.12
C LEU A 29 1.87 -5.00 -1.09
N GLU A 30 1.21 -4.66 0.01
CA GLU A 30 -0.19 -5.01 0.28
C GLU A 30 -1.21 -4.35 -0.65
N GLY A 31 -0.83 -3.34 -1.43
CA GLY A 31 -1.71 -2.63 -2.37
C GLY A 31 -1.20 -2.59 -3.81
N THR A 32 -0.19 -3.39 -4.16
CA THR A 32 0.56 -3.26 -5.43
C THR A 32 -0.33 -3.33 -6.69
N ASP A 33 -1.26 -4.29 -6.74
CA ASP A 33 -2.25 -4.44 -7.82
C ASP A 33 -3.16 -3.21 -7.97
N ILE A 34 -3.51 -2.58 -6.86
CA ILE A 34 -4.35 -1.37 -6.85
C ILE A 34 -3.53 -0.14 -7.26
N PHE A 35 -2.26 -0.04 -6.84
CA PHE A 35 -1.36 1.01 -7.32
C PHE A 35 -1.15 0.94 -8.84
N ILE A 36 -1.03 -0.27 -9.40
CA ILE A 36 -1.00 -0.47 -10.87
C ILE A 36 -2.29 0.03 -11.52
N LYS A 37 -3.46 -0.24 -10.91
CA LYS A 37 -4.75 0.29 -11.40
C LYS A 37 -4.80 1.81 -11.37
N ILE A 38 -4.34 2.44 -10.29
CA ILE A 38 -4.24 3.90 -10.18
C ILE A 38 -3.30 4.45 -11.25
N TYR A 39 -2.12 3.86 -11.41
CA TYR A 39 -1.14 4.27 -12.41
C TYR A 39 -1.73 4.24 -13.83
N LYS A 40 -2.38 3.13 -14.22
CA LYS A 40 -3.05 3.01 -15.53
C LYS A 40 -4.15 4.06 -15.75
N LEU A 41 -4.86 4.46 -14.69
CA LEU A 41 -5.86 5.53 -14.77
C LEU A 41 -5.19 6.90 -14.98
N LEU A 42 -4.07 7.16 -14.30
CA LEU A 42 -3.28 8.39 -14.47
C LEU A 42 -2.68 8.49 -15.88
N GLU A 43 -2.13 7.40 -16.43
CA GLU A 43 -1.64 7.36 -17.81
C GLU A 43 -2.73 7.71 -18.84
N ARG A 44 -3.96 7.27 -18.58
CA ARG A 44 -5.15 7.58 -19.40
C ARG A 44 -5.76 8.95 -19.09
N LYS A 45 -5.09 9.79 -18.27
CA LYS A 45 -5.56 11.10 -17.81
C LYS A 45 -6.91 11.05 -17.05
N LYS A 46 -7.31 9.89 -16.52
CA LYS A 46 -8.55 9.68 -15.74
C LYS A 46 -8.35 10.01 -14.26
N ILE A 47 -7.94 11.24 -13.97
CA ILE A 47 -7.53 11.67 -12.62
C ILE A 47 -8.65 11.51 -11.58
N SER A 48 -9.90 11.83 -11.95
CA SER A 48 -11.05 11.68 -11.04
C SER A 48 -11.30 10.22 -10.63
N GLU A 49 -11.22 9.29 -11.59
CA GLU A 49 -11.32 7.85 -11.31
C GLU A 49 -10.15 7.36 -10.45
N ALA A 50 -8.92 7.81 -10.75
CA ALA A 50 -7.73 7.50 -9.97
C ALA A 50 -7.88 7.96 -8.52
N ARG A 51 -8.38 9.19 -8.29
CA ARG A 51 -8.66 9.72 -6.95
C ARG A 51 -9.74 8.92 -6.22
N LYS A 52 -10.77 8.42 -6.91
CA LYS A 52 -11.78 7.53 -6.31
C LYS A 52 -11.18 6.21 -5.85
N VAL A 53 -10.31 5.59 -6.64
CA VAL A 53 -9.62 4.35 -6.25
C VAL A 53 -8.66 4.61 -5.08
N TYR A 54 -7.87 5.68 -5.15
CA TYR A 54 -6.96 6.08 -4.08
C TYR A 54 -7.69 6.30 -2.74
N LYS A 55 -8.83 7.00 -2.74
CA LYS A 55 -9.64 7.21 -1.53
C LYS A 55 -10.09 5.90 -0.86
N LYS A 56 -10.33 4.84 -1.64
CA LYS A 56 -10.74 3.53 -1.11
C LYS A 56 -9.62 2.83 -0.34
N ILE A 57 -8.37 2.97 -0.79
CA ILE A 57 -7.21 2.31 -0.16
C ILE A 57 -6.52 3.17 0.90
N LEU A 58 -6.86 4.45 0.99
CA LEU A 58 -6.25 5.37 1.95
C LEU A 58 -6.31 4.86 3.41
N PRO A 59 -7.41 4.26 3.90
CA PRO A 59 -7.45 3.73 5.27
C PRO A 59 -6.40 2.64 5.54
N SER A 60 -6.18 1.72 4.59
CA SER A 60 -5.18 0.66 4.76
C SER A 60 -3.76 1.22 4.75
N ILE A 61 -3.48 2.21 3.88
CA ILE A 61 -2.21 2.95 3.84
C ILE A 61 -1.95 3.65 5.16
N VAL A 62 -2.94 4.40 5.68
CA VAL A 62 -2.80 5.11 6.96
C VAL A 62 -2.52 4.12 8.08
N PHE A 63 -3.21 2.98 8.11
CA PHE A 63 -2.97 1.95 9.12
C PHE A 63 -1.56 1.34 9.05
N SER A 64 -1.07 0.96 7.86
CA SER A 64 0.25 0.34 7.72
C SER A 64 1.39 1.35 7.88
N MET A 65 1.27 2.56 7.34
CA MET A 65 2.36 3.55 7.22
C MET A 65 2.61 4.43 8.46
N GLN A 66 2.14 4.04 9.66
CA GLN A 66 2.39 4.81 10.90
C GLN A 66 3.87 4.87 11.30
N SER A 67 4.62 3.80 10.99
CA SER A 67 6.07 3.70 11.20
C SER A 67 6.63 2.58 10.32
N ILE A 68 7.96 2.48 10.19
CA ILE A 68 8.60 1.38 9.46
C ILE A 68 8.28 0.04 10.13
N ASP A 69 8.24 -0.01 11.46
CA ASP A 69 7.86 -1.21 12.22
C ASP A 69 6.40 -1.61 11.99
N SER A 70 5.50 -0.62 11.90
CA SER A 70 4.09 -0.86 11.55
C SER A 70 3.94 -1.36 10.12
N LEU A 71 4.66 -0.76 9.16
CA LEU A 71 4.63 -1.15 7.76
C LEU A 71 5.12 -2.58 7.59
N THR A 72 6.27 -2.90 8.18
CA THR A 72 6.84 -4.24 8.12
C THR A 72 5.94 -5.26 8.84
N CYS A 73 5.38 -4.93 10.00
CA CYS A 73 4.53 -5.84 10.76
C CYS A 73 3.15 -6.05 10.10
N TYR A 74 2.41 -4.99 9.81
CA TYR A 74 1.02 -5.07 9.36
C TYR A 74 0.88 -5.11 7.83
N GLY A 75 1.72 -4.40 7.07
CA GLY A 75 1.69 -4.44 5.60
C GLY A 75 1.91 -5.86 5.08
N LYS A 76 2.93 -6.55 5.61
CA LYS A 76 3.17 -7.97 5.25
C LYS A 76 2.00 -8.88 5.63
N ARG A 77 1.28 -8.59 6.72
CA ARG A 77 0.14 -9.38 7.19
C ARG A 77 -1.05 -9.21 6.28
N ILE A 78 -1.37 -7.98 5.91
CA ILE A 78 -2.41 -7.68 4.92
C ILE A 78 -2.07 -8.43 3.62
N CYS A 79 -0.85 -8.29 3.11
CA CYS A 79 -0.42 -9.02 1.91
C CYS A 79 -0.56 -10.54 2.06
N ALA A 80 -0.06 -11.11 3.16
CA ALA A 80 -0.14 -12.54 3.43
C ALA A 80 -1.59 -13.05 3.47
N TYR A 81 -2.50 -12.31 4.09
CA TYR A 81 -3.92 -12.65 4.13
C TYR A 81 -4.56 -12.59 2.74
N ARG A 82 -4.27 -11.54 1.96
CA ARG A 82 -4.73 -11.43 0.55
C ARG A 82 -4.25 -12.60 -0.32
N MET A 83 -3.05 -13.12 -0.04
CA MET A 83 -2.46 -14.29 -0.73
C MET A 83 -2.90 -15.65 -0.15
N GLY A 84 -3.64 -15.70 0.95
CA GLY A 84 -4.01 -16.95 1.62
C GLY A 84 -2.86 -17.66 2.35
N VAL A 85 -1.79 -16.95 2.70
CA VAL A 85 -0.66 -17.48 3.48
C VAL A 85 -1.10 -17.74 4.91
N LYS A 86 -0.96 -19.00 5.36
CA LYS A 86 -1.48 -19.46 6.66
C LYS A 86 -0.63 -19.03 7.86
N LYS A 87 0.69 -18.93 7.69
CA LYS A 87 1.63 -18.69 8.79
C LYS A 87 2.57 -17.54 8.45
N ILE A 88 2.67 -16.58 9.36
CA ILE A 88 3.38 -15.32 9.20
C ILE A 88 4.42 -15.23 10.31
N TYR A 89 5.67 -14.99 9.96
CA TYR A 89 6.80 -14.95 10.89
C TYR A 89 7.49 -13.60 10.85
N ASP A 90 7.78 -12.99 12.00
CA ASP A 90 8.60 -11.78 12.09
C ASP A 90 10.03 -12.13 12.52
N ARG A 91 11.01 -11.50 11.88
CA ARG A 91 12.41 -11.57 12.31
C ARG A 91 12.63 -10.55 13.41
N SER A 92 13.28 -10.94 14.51
CA SER A 92 13.64 -10.01 15.58
C SER A 92 14.82 -9.11 15.18
N PRO A 93 14.86 -7.84 15.62
CA PRO A 93 13.81 -7.14 16.37
C PRO A 93 12.59 -6.82 15.49
N SER A 94 11.38 -6.93 16.06
CA SER A 94 10.13 -6.62 15.35
C SER A 94 9.04 -6.15 16.29
N LEU A 95 8.11 -5.35 15.74
CA LEU A 95 6.85 -5.03 16.41
C LEU A 95 6.01 -6.30 16.54
N ARG A 96 5.69 -6.68 17.78
CA ARG A 96 4.72 -7.74 18.05
C ARG A 96 3.31 -7.24 17.73
N PRO A 97 2.55 -7.89 16.85
CA PRO A 97 1.20 -7.45 16.54
C PRO A 97 0.30 -7.63 17.76
N SER A 98 -0.58 -6.66 18.00
CA SER A 98 -1.67 -6.86 18.96
C SER A 98 -2.79 -7.69 18.33
N LYS A 99 -3.67 -8.26 19.16
CA LYS A 99 -4.90 -8.93 18.67
C LYS A 99 -5.76 -7.97 17.84
N PHE A 100 -5.90 -6.73 18.30
CA PHE A 100 -6.65 -5.69 17.60
C PHE A 100 -6.04 -5.35 16.24
N GLY A 101 -4.73 -5.07 16.18
CA GLY A 101 -4.06 -4.77 14.90
C GLY A 101 -4.09 -5.94 13.92
N THR A 102 -4.01 -7.18 14.43
CA THR A 102 -4.17 -8.38 13.61
C THR A 102 -5.55 -8.48 12.99
N ASN A 103 -6.61 -8.14 13.74
CA ASN A 103 -7.98 -8.13 13.24
C ASN A 103 -8.18 -7.04 12.18
N LEU A 104 -7.66 -5.83 12.41
CA LEU A 104 -7.69 -4.75 11.41
C LEU A 104 -6.95 -5.15 10.12
N ALA A 105 -5.78 -5.79 10.23
CA ALA A 105 -5.04 -6.26 9.07
C ALA A 105 -5.83 -7.30 8.24
N LYS A 106 -6.65 -8.15 8.87
CA LYS A 106 -7.55 -9.07 8.17
C LYS A 106 -8.68 -8.32 7.47
N GLN A 107 -9.33 -7.38 8.18
CA GLN A 107 -10.39 -6.56 7.59
C GLN A 107 -9.90 -5.80 6.36
N PHE A 108 -8.72 -5.16 6.42
CA PHE A 108 -8.14 -4.50 5.26
C PHE A 108 -7.80 -5.48 4.13
N ALA A 109 -7.35 -6.69 4.44
CA ALA A 109 -7.13 -7.69 3.40
C ALA A 109 -8.44 -8.09 2.69
N ASP A 110 -9.54 -8.21 3.44
CA ASP A 110 -10.87 -8.50 2.88
C ASP A 110 -11.39 -7.32 2.04
N ASP A 111 -11.25 -6.08 2.53
CA ASP A 111 -11.67 -4.86 1.83
C ASP A 111 -10.91 -4.64 0.51
N LEU A 112 -9.62 -4.98 0.50
CA LEU A 112 -8.76 -4.90 -0.70
C LEU A 112 -8.99 -6.07 -1.66
N GLY A 113 -9.59 -7.17 -1.19
CA GLY A 113 -9.80 -8.40 -1.95
C GLY A 113 -8.52 -9.24 -2.11
N LYS A 114 -8.67 -10.46 -2.66
CA LYS A 114 -7.53 -11.34 -2.95
C LYS A 114 -6.69 -10.78 -4.11
N PHE A 115 -5.41 -11.13 -4.12
CA PHE A 115 -4.54 -10.90 -5.29
C PHE A 115 -4.95 -11.80 -6.46
#